data_AF-A0A840PRZ5-F1
#
_entry.id   AF-A0A840PRZ5-F1
#
_cell.length_a   1.000
_cell.length_b   1.000
_cell.length_c   1.000
_cell.angle_alpha   90.00
_cell.angle_beta   90.00
_cell.angle_gamma   90.00
#
_symmetry.space_group_name_H-M   'P 1'
#
loop_
_entity.id
_entity.type
_entity.pdbx_description
1 polymer ?
#
loop_
_entity_poly.entity_id
_entity_poly.type
_entity_poly.pdbx_seq_one_letter_code
_entity_poly.pdbx_strand_id
1 'polypeptide(L)' 'MSERISVKPTPIQRNIYDVAIELVNLHVSREPVDASELGELYTKYYAIAYTLSKKGAAELDNFLPEEIKSKFIKTSSW' A
#
# COMPACT_ATOMS: atom_id res chain seq x y z
N MET A 1 -22.82 -14.65 31.00
CA MET A 1 -23.16 -14.71 29.56
C MET A 1 -22.26 -13.73 28.85
N SER A 2 -21.40 -14.19 27.97
CA SER A 2 -20.53 -13.31 27.18
C SER A 2 -21.27 -12.98 25.90
N GLU A 3 -21.78 -11.75 25.80
CA GLU A 3 -22.42 -11.27 24.58
C GLU A 3 -21.40 -11.29 23.43
N ARG A 4 -21.76 -11.94 22.32
CA ARG A 4 -20.93 -11.97 21.12
C ARG A 4 -20.96 -10.58 20.49
N ILE A 5 -19.99 -9.74 20.83
CA ILE A 5 -19.78 -8.45 20.16
C ILE A 5 -19.31 -8.75 18.72
N SER A 6 -20.24 -8.66 17.76
CA SER A 6 -19.93 -8.73 16.33
C SER A 6 -19.41 -7.36 15.90
N VAL A 7 -18.10 -7.15 16.02
CA VAL A 7 -17.46 -6.03 15.33
C VAL A 7 -17.31 -6.40 13.86
N LYS A 8 -17.96 -5.65 12.95
CA LYS A 8 -17.53 -5.66 11.56
C LYS A 8 -16.14 -5.04 11.55
N PRO A 9 -15.07 -5.76 11.16
CA PRO A 9 -13.78 -5.13 11.00
C PRO A 9 -13.97 -4.06 9.92
N THR A 10 -14.02 -2.80 10.31
CA THR A 10 -13.62 -1.76 9.37
C THR A 10 -12.19 -2.10 9.00
N PRO A 11 -11.86 -2.23 7.70
CA PRO A 11 -10.48 -2.36 7.30
C PRO A 11 -9.72 -1.24 8.01
N ILE A 12 -8.65 -1.56 8.74
CA ILE A 12 -7.79 -0.52 9.32
C ILE A 12 -7.43 0.41 8.17
N GLN A 13 -8.04 1.59 8.15
CA GLN A 13 -7.75 2.61 7.17
C GLN A 13 -6.43 3.20 7.61
N ARG A 14 -5.32 2.57 7.18
CA ARG A 14 -3.98 3.10 7.43
C ARG A 14 -3.95 4.54 6.92
N ASN A 15 -3.43 5.42 7.76
CA ASN A 15 -3.28 6.81 7.41
C ASN A 15 -2.31 6.92 6.22
N ILE A 16 -2.71 7.66 5.18
CA ILE A 16 -1.95 7.79 3.92
C ILE A 16 -0.58 8.44 4.18
N TYR A 17 -0.50 9.37 5.12
CA TYR A 17 0.75 10.03 5.49
C TYR A 17 1.71 9.07 6.19
N ASP A 18 1.20 8.21 7.09
CA ASP A 18 2.00 7.18 7.76
C ASP A 18 2.56 6.19 6.74
N VAL A 19 1.72 5.73 5.79
CA VAL A 19 2.16 4.84 4.71
C VAL A 19 3.25 5.49 3.86
N ALA A 20 3.12 6.77 3.53
CA ALA A 20 4.13 7.50 2.77
C ALA A 20 5.48 7.55 3.52
N ILE A 21 5.46 7.84 4.83
CA ILE A 21 6.66 7.86 5.67
C ILE A 21 7.29 6.46 5.81
N GLU A 22 6.48 5.42 6.01
CA GLU A 22 6.96 4.03 6.05
C GLU A 22 7.70 3.64 4.76
N LEU A 23 7.18 4.07 3.60
CA LEU A 23 7.81 3.81 2.31
C LEU A 23 9.11 4.60 2.11
N VAL A 24 9.18 5.86 2.56
CA VAL A 24 10.42 6.65 2.57
C VAL A 24 11.46 5.96 3.45
N ASN A 25 11.09 5.57 4.66
CA ASN A 25 11.99 4.86 5.58
C ASN A 25 12.50 3.54 4.99
N LEU A 26 11.63 2.78 4.32
CA LEU A 26 12.02 1.56 3.63
C LEU A 26 13.02 1.83 2.51
N HIS A 27 12.82 2.89 1.71
CA HIS A 27 13.76 3.27 0.65
C HIS A 27 15.13 3.63 1.22
N VAL A 28 15.16 4.55 2.19
CA VAL A 28 16.39 5.02 2.83
C VAL A 28 17.13 3.89 3.55
N SER A 29 16.41 2.86 4.03
CA SER A 29 17.02 1.67 4.63
C SER A 29 17.78 0.78 3.64
N ARG A 30 17.46 0.88 2.34
CA ARG A 30 18.06 0.05 1.28
C ARG A 30 19.15 0.79 0.51
N GLU A 31 18.96 2.09 0.32
CA GLU A 31 19.85 2.93 -0.47
C GLU A 31 20.10 4.24 0.28
N PRO A 32 21.35 4.70 0.39
CA PRO A 32 21.65 6.01 0.97
C PRO A 32 21.07 7.12 0.09
N VAL A 33 20.37 8.06 0.72
CA VAL A 33 19.67 9.18 0.07
C VAL A 33 20.15 10.49 0.69
N ASP A 34 20.34 11.52 -0.13
CA ASP A 34 20.68 12.86 0.36
C ASP A 34 19.47 13.49 1.07
N ALA A 35 19.69 14.22 2.16
CA ALA A 35 18.62 14.89 2.88
C ALA A 35 17.79 15.84 1.99
N SER A 36 18.40 16.44 0.97
CA SER A 36 17.73 17.29 -0.02
C SER A 36 16.73 16.54 -0.90
N GLU A 37 16.89 15.23 -1.10
CA GLU A 37 16.02 14.38 -1.93
C GLU A 37 14.82 13.83 -1.15
N LEU A 38 14.82 13.95 0.19
CA LEU A 38 13.73 13.42 1.04
C LEU A 38 12.36 14.01 0.71
N GLY A 39 12.32 15.28 0.30
CA GLY A 39 11.07 15.94 -0.10
C GLY A 39 10.46 15.32 -1.35
N GLU A 40 11.30 15.01 -2.36
CA GLU A 40 10.85 14.33 -3.57
C GLU A 40 10.45 12.88 -3.29
N LEU A 41 11.24 12.16 -2.49
CA LEU A 41 10.91 10.80 -2.08
C LEU A 41 9.56 10.73 -1.37
N TYR A 42 9.34 11.60 -0.39
CA TYR A 42 8.06 11.67 0.33
C TYR A 42 6.91 11.97 -0.63
N THR A 43 7.07 12.96 -1.51
CA THR A 43 6.05 13.34 -2.49
C THR A 43 5.69 12.17 -3.41
N LYS A 44 6.70 11.44 -3.91
CA LYS A 44 6.51 10.23 -4.72
C LYS A 44 5.71 9.17 -3.99
N TYR A 45 6.09 8.83 -2.76
CA TYR A 45 5.42 7.78 -2.00
C TYR A 45 4.04 8.17 -1.50
N TYR A 46 3.83 9.45 -1.16
CA TYR A 46 2.51 10.00 -0.89
C TYR A 46 1.60 9.89 -2.12
N ALA A 47 2.07 10.27 -3.30
CA ALA A 47 1.29 10.17 -4.54
C ALA A 47 0.85 8.73 -4.83
N ILE A 48 1.75 7.76 -4.60
CA ILE A 48 1.43 6.32 -4.71
C ILE A 48 0.35 5.94 -3.69
N ALA A 49 0.58 6.19 -2.40
CA ALA A 49 -0.36 5.81 -1.34
C ALA A 49 -1.74 6.44 -1.55
N TYR A 50 -1.78 7.73 -1.90
CA TYR A 50 -3.02 8.44 -2.20
C TYR A 50 -3.74 7.84 -3.40
N THR A 51 -3.03 7.59 -4.50
CA THR A 51 -3.64 7.02 -5.72
C THR A 51 -4.22 5.64 -5.46
N LEU A 52 -3.49 4.77 -4.76
CA LEU A 52 -3.95 3.44 -4.41
C LEU A 52 -5.15 3.48 -3.44
N SER A 53 -5.21 4.48 -2.55
CA SER A 53 -6.35 4.65 -1.62
C SER A 53 -7.66 5.06 -2.31
N LYS A 54 -7.58 5.66 -3.50
CA LYS A 54 -8.74 6.18 -4.24
C LYS A 54 -9.24 5.23 -5.33
N LYS A 55 -8.44 4.25 -5.72
CA LYS A 55 -8.76 3.32 -6.82
C LYS A 55 -9.37 2.03 -6.30
N GLY A 56 -10.40 1.54 -6.99
CA GLY A 56 -10.94 0.21 -6.74
C GLY A 56 -10.00 -0.91 -7.21
N ALA A 57 -10.15 -2.11 -6.66
CA ALA A 57 -9.31 -3.27 -7.00
C ALA A 57 -9.25 -3.55 -8.52
N ALA A 58 -10.38 -3.39 -9.23
CA ALA A 58 -10.46 -3.57 -10.67
C ALA A 58 -9.63 -2.54 -11.46
N GLU A 59 -9.49 -1.31 -10.96
CA GLU A 59 -8.66 -0.29 -11.60
C GLU A 59 -7.16 -0.54 -11.35
N LEU A 60 -6.83 -1.13 -10.19
CA LEU A 60 -5.46 -1.42 -9.80
C LEU A 60 -4.86 -2.59 -10.57
N ASP A 61 -5.68 -3.50 -11.09
CA ASP A 61 -5.21 -4.63 -11.89
C ASP A 61 -4.38 -4.15 -13.10
N ASN A 62 -4.80 -3.06 -13.76
CA ASN A 62 -4.07 -2.47 -14.88
C ASN A 62 -2.69 -1.89 -14.50
N PHE A 63 -2.42 -1.62 -13.22
CA PHE A 63 -1.14 -1.10 -12.73
C PHE A 63 -0.19 -2.21 -12.29
N LEU A 64 -0.65 -3.46 -12.21
CA LEU A 64 0.18 -4.57 -11.81
C LEU A 64 0.98 -5.11 -13.01
N PRO A 65 2.28 -5.37 -12.85
CA PRO A 65 3.05 -6.10 -13.85
C PRO A 65 2.44 -7.50 -14.11
N GLU A 66 2.55 -7.98 -15.35
CA GLU A 66 2.00 -9.30 -15.74
C GLU A 66 2.57 -10.44 -14.89
N GLU A 67 3.83 -10.32 -14.45
CA GLU A 67 4.46 -11.29 -13.55
C GLU A 67 3.73 -11.40 -12.21
N ILE A 68 3.18 -10.28 -11.72
CA ILE A 68 2.40 -10.25 -10.47
C ILE A 68 0.99 -10.79 -10.70
N LYS A 69 0.35 -10.40 -11.82
CA LYS A 69 -0.98 -10.91 -12.21
C LYS A 69 -1.02 -12.44 -12.30
N SER A 70 0.01 -13.02 -12.90
CA SER A 70 0.12 -14.48 -13.08
C SER A 70 0.14 -15.27 -11.76
N LYS A 71 0.50 -14.63 -10.64
CA LYS A 71 0.53 -15.27 -9.30
C LYS A 71 -0.84 -15.33 -8.62
N PHE A 72 -1.78 -14.45 -8.97
CA PHE A 72 -3.14 -14.52 -8.41
C PHE A 72 -3.94 -15.70 -8.96
N ILE A 73 -3.68 -16.09 -10.21
CA ILE A 73 -4.39 -17.18 -10.88
C ILE A 73 -4.09 -18.55 -10.24
N LYS A 74 -2.89 -18.72 -9.65
CA LYS A 74 -2.47 -19.99 -9.03
C LYS A 74 -3.10 -20.30 -7.67
N THR A 75 -3.76 -19.34 -7.04
CA THR A 75 -4.27 -19.50 -5.66
C THR A 75 -5.76 -19.85 -5.60
N SER A 76 -6.46 -19.89 -6.73
CA SER A 76 -7.91 -20.17 -6.82
C SER A 76 -8.25 -21.65 -7.07
N SER A 77 -7.36 -22.58 -6.70
CA SER A 77 -7.65 -24.02 -6.71
C SER A 77 -7.89 -24.52 -5.28
N TRP A 78 -9.13 -24.36 -4.80
CA TRP A 78 -9.70 -25.05 -3.64
C TRP A 78 -11.12 -25.50 -3.99
#